data_AF-A0A2V9ZA80-F1
#
_entry.id   AF-A0A2V9ZA80-F1
#
_cell.length_a   1.000
_cell.length_b   1.000
_cell.length_c   1.000
_cell.angle_alpha   90.00
_cell.angle_beta   90.00
_cell.angle_gamma   90.00
#
_symmetry.space_group_name_H-M   'P 1'
#
loop_
_entity.id
_entity.type
_entity.pdbx_description
1 polymer ?
#
loop_
_entity_poly.entity_id
_entity_poly.type
_entity_poly.pdbx_seq_one_letter_code
_entity_poly.pdbx_strand_id
1 'polypeptide(L)'
;YSGDANFNPRTSTAVQFKVTDFALAVDPGSLTVTAGGSGNVNVSASSASGFNGTVDLSCSGLPSNARCGFAPASVSLAAAMSASSTLTVTTTRSAMLPLLQWQPPNRLERYPLPTVALSLAVWVFALFVLFGMRRRFMRIPLTLAVALFLGLIVCVFAGCGGRGSGGGGTPHVATYTVQVVGAVHGSAPTTSRSTTISVTIQQ
;
A
#
# COMPACT_ATOMS: atom_id res chain seq x y z
N TYR A 1 14.49 35.76 -53.67
CA TYR A 1 13.82 36.94 -54.23
C TYR A 1 14.27 37.11 -55.67
N SER A 2 13.32 37.07 -56.61
CA SER A 2 13.60 37.03 -58.05
C SER A 2 14.08 38.35 -58.66
N GLY A 3 14.11 39.45 -57.90
CA GLY A 3 14.50 40.78 -58.38
C GLY A 3 13.32 41.61 -58.90
N ASP A 4 13.49 42.92 -58.95
CA ASP A 4 12.58 43.88 -59.61
C ASP A 4 13.35 45.03 -60.28
N ALA A 5 12.63 46.03 -60.82
CA ALA A 5 13.22 47.14 -61.55
C ALA A 5 14.21 48.00 -60.74
N ASN A 6 14.14 47.94 -59.41
CA ASN A 6 15.00 48.71 -58.51
C ASN A 6 16.08 47.85 -57.84
N PHE A 7 15.90 46.53 -57.77
CA PHE A 7 16.81 45.63 -57.06
C PHE A 7 17.15 44.35 -57.84
N ASN A 8 18.46 44.06 -57.94
CA ASN A 8 18.96 42.82 -58.57
C ASN A 8 18.39 41.56 -57.89
N PRO A 9 18.19 40.46 -58.65
CA PRO A 9 17.80 39.16 -58.09
C PRO A 9 18.77 38.69 -57.01
N ARG A 10 18.24 38.17 -55.91
CA ARG A 10 19.04 37.56 -54.84
C ARG A 10 18.44 36.22 -54.40
N THR A 11 19.27 35.19 -54.44
CA THR A 11 18.99 33.90 -53.82
C THR A 11 19.69 33.82 -52.47
N SER A 12 18.95 33.41 -51.45
CA SER A 12 19.53 33.00 -50.18
C SER A 12 19.83 31.51 -50.24
N THR A 13 20.88 31.07 -49.56
CA THR A 13 21.13 29.63 -49.34
C THR A 13 20.00 29.06 -48.48
N ALA A 14 19.46 27.90 -48.88
CA ALA A 14 18.51 27.19 -48.05
C ALA A 14 19.19 26.72 -46.75
N VAL A 15 18.58 27.02 -45.60
CA VAL A 15 19.01 26.45 -44.33
C VAL A 15 18.44 25.05 -44.25
N GLN A 16 19.32 24.05 -44.15
CA GLN A 16 18.91 22.67 -43.92
C GLN A 16 18.77 22.42 -42.42
N PHE A 17 17.56 22.01 -41.99
CA PHE A 17 17.32 21.55 -40.63
C PHE A 17 17.29 20.02 -40.62
N LYS A 18 18.23 19.41 -39.90
CA LYS A 18 18.21 17.96 -39.64
C LYS A 18 17.44 17.72 -38.34
N VAL A 19 16.24 17.15 -38.45
CA VAL A 19 15.47 16.68 -37.29
C VAL A 19 15.98 15.29 -36.92
N THR A 20 16.44 15.14 -35.69
CA THR A 20 16.86 13.84 -35.11
C THR A 20 15.91 13.47 -33.98
N ASP A 21 15.71 12.18 -33.74
CA ASP A 21 14.69 11.69 -32.79
C ASP A 21 15.10 10.36 -32.16
N PHE A 22 14.38 9.88 -31.17
CA PHE A 22 14.63 8.57 -30.58
C PHE A 22 13.29 7.90 -30.22
N ALA A 23 13.31 6.59 -30.05
CA ALA A 23 12.16 5.83 -29.58
C ALA A 23 12.47 5.22 -28.20
N LEU A 24 11.43 5.11 -27.37
CA LEU A 24 11.48 4.43 -26.08
C LEU A 24 10.52 3.24 -26.11
N ALA A 25 10.99 2.09 -25.66
CA ALA A 25 10.20 0.90 -25.46
C ALA A 25 10.42 0.36 -24.05
N VAL A 26 9.43 -0.37 -23.55
CA VAL A 26 9.46 -0.96 -22.22
C VAL A 26 8.99 -2.39 -22.31
N ASP A 27 9.73 -3.29 -21.66
CA ASP A 27 9.38 -4.70 -21.57
C ASP A 27 9.77 -5.25 -20.18
N PRO A 28 8.83 -5.81 -19.40
CA PRO A 28 7.39 -5.92 -19.66
C PRO A 28 6.62 -4.59 -19.48
N GLY A 29 5.57 -4.36 -20.29
CA GLY A 29 4.69 -3.19 -20.19
C GLY A 29 3.73 -3.20 -18.98
N SER A 30 3.76 -4.29 -18.22
CA SER A 30 3.05 -4.46 -16.97
C SER A 30 3.97 -5.04 -15.90
N LEU A 31 3.86 -4.54 -14.67
CA LEU A 31 4.65 -5.00 -13.54
C LEU A 31 3.71 -5.25 -12.36
N THR A 32 3.84 -6.41 -11.72
CA THR A 32 3.14 -6.69 -10.46
C THR A 32 4.14 -6.67 -9.33
N VAL A 33 3.90 -5.87 -8.30
CA VAL A 33 4.78 -5.72 -7.13
C VAL A 33 3.96 -5.92 -5.86
N THR A 34 4.49 -6.65 -4.89
CA THR A 34 3.85 -6.78 -3.58
C THR A 34 4.14 -5.55 -2.73
N ALA A 35 3.23 -5.16 -1.84
CA ALA A 35 3.45 -4.03 -0.94
C ALA A 35 4.71 -4.24 -0.06
N GLY A 36 5.67 -3.32 -0.16
CA GLY A 36 6.99 -3.44 0.49
C GLY A 36 8.05 -4.14 -0.35
N GLY A 37 7.68 -4.65 -1.52
CA GLY A 37 8.59 -5.29 -2.46
C GLY A 37 9.09 -4.34 -3.54
N SER A 38 9.95 -4.88 -4.40
CA SER A 38 10.45 -4.22 -5.61
C SER A 38 10.23 -5.08 -6.84
N GLY A 39 10.08 -4.45 -8.00
CA GLY A 39 10.07 -5.10 -9.29
C GLY A 39 10.93 -4.36 -10.29
N ASN A 40 11.41 -5.08 -11.31
CA ASN A 40 12.31 -4.56 -12.33
C ASN A 40 11.67 -4.65 -13.71
N VAL A 41 11.93 -3.65 -14.54
CA VAL A 41 11.46 -3.55 -15.92
C VAL A 41 12.59 -3.05 -16.79
N ASN A 42 12.74 -3.60 -17.99
CA ASN A 42 13.74 -3.13 -18.94
C ASN A 42 13.15 -1.99 -19.78
N VAL A 43 13.87 -0.88 -19.84
CA VAL A 43 13.55 0.27 -20.69
C VAL A 43 14.62 0.37 -21.76
N SER A 44 14.24 0.28 -23.02
CA SER A 44 15.14 0.41 -24.16
C SER A 44 14.90 1.72 -24.89
N ALA A 45 15.99 2.39 -25.26
CA ALA A 45 16.01 3.57 -26.10
C ALA A 45 16.70 3.21 -27.43
N SER A 46 16.14 3.62 -28.56
CA SER A 46 16.73 3.41 -29.88
C SER A 46 16.83 4.72 -30.66
N SER A 47 17.94 4.91 -31.37
CA SER A 47 18.16 6.10 -32.19
C SER A 47 17.21 6.07 -33.39
N ALA A 48 16.49 7.16 -33.63
CA ALA A 48 15.71 7.40 -34.83
C ALA A 48 16.29 8.59 -35.61
N SER A 49 16.13 8.60 -36.93
CA SER A 49 16.55 9.73 -37.78
C SER A 49 18.02 10.18 -37.59
N GLY A 50 18.90 9.27 -37.17
CA GLY A 50 20.32 9.53 -36.92
C GLY A 50 20.63 10.33 -35.66
N PHE A 51 19.81 10.20 -34.61
CA PHE A 51 20.07 10.77 -33.29
C PHE A 51 21.38 10.25 -32.69
N ASN A 52 22.16 11.18 -32.15
CA ASN A 52 23.38 10.91 -31.44
C ASN A 52 23.44 11.86 -30.25
N GLY A 53 23.39 11.32 -29.05
CA GLY A 53 23.31 12.11 -27.83
C GLY A 53 22.94 11.28 -26.61
N THR A 54 22.89 11.94 -25.47
CA THR A 54 22.53 11.33 -24.20
C THR A 54 21.07 11.58 -23.90
N VAL A 55 20.35 10.55 -23.47
CA VAL A 55 18.94 10.62 -23.04
C VAL A 55 18.90 10.36 -21.54
N ASP A 56 18.42 11.34 -20.79
CA ASP A 56 18.16 11.24 -19.35
C ASP A 56 16.79 10.61 -19.13
N LEU A 57 16.74 9.58 -18.28
CA LEU A 57 15.53 8.82 -17.99
C LEU A 57 14.93 9.25 -16.65
N SER A 58 13.62 9.47 -16.64
CA SER A 58 12.84 9.84 -15.47
C SER A 58 11.49 9.13 -15.47
N CYS A 59 10.83 9.13 -14.32
CA CYS A 59 9.57 8.43 -14.12
C CYS A 59 8.63 9.28 -13.25
N SER A 60 7.33 9.24 -13.55
CA SER A 60 6.29 9.99 -12.86
C SER A 60 4.99 9.18 -12.80
N GLY A 61 4.02 9.62 -12.00
CA GLY A 61 2.73 8.93 -11.84
C GLY A 61 2.75 7.74 -10.85
N LEU A 62 3.79 7.62 -10.03
CA LEU A 62 3.85 6.60 -8.97
C LEU A 62 3.01 7.03 -7.75
N PRO A 63 2.41 6.07 -7.02
CA PRO A 63 1.74 6.36 -5.76
C PRO A 63 2.73 6.90 -4.70
N SER A 64 2.21 7.60 -3.68
CA SER A 64 3.02 8.24 -2.63
C SER A 64 3.96 7.29 -1.89
N ASN A 65 3.63 5.99 -1.86
CA ASN A 65 4.41 4.95 -1.19
C ASN A 65 5.29 4.14 -2.15
N ALA A 66 5.47 4.59 -3.40
CA ALA A 66 6.36 3.96 -4.36
C ALA A 66 7.41 4.95 -4.89
N ARG A 67 8.57 4.41 -5.24
CA ARG A 67 9.67 5.13 -5.86
C ARG A 67 10.18 4.35 -7.05
N CYS A 68 10.71 5.05 -8.03
CA CYS A 68 11.33 4.49 -9.21
C CYS A 68 12.77 4.97 -9.32
N GLY A 69 13.65 4.11 -9.81
CA GLY A 69 15.04 4.42 -10.09
C GLY A 69 15.52 3.72 -11.35
N PHE A 70 16.43 4.35 -12.07
CA PHE A 70 17.01 3.83 -13.30
C PHE A 70 18.49 3.52 -13.09
N ALA A 71 18.93 2.37 -13.61
CA ALA A 71 20.32 1.97 -13.64
C ALA A 71 20.69 1.48 -15.05
N PRO A 72 21.40 2.29 -15.87
CA PRO A 72 21.86 3.67 -15.63
C PRO A 72 20.74 4.74 -15.77
N ALA A 73 20.87 5.89 -15.09
CA ALA A 73 19.89 6.98 -15.15
C ALA A 73 19.89 7.76 -16.48
N SER A 74 20.98 7.67 -17.23
CA SER A 74 21.16 8.27 -18.54
C SER A 74 21.74 7.24 -19.49
N VAL A 75 21.28 7.25 -20.75
CA VAL A 75 21.77 6.34 -21.79
C VAL A 75 22.35 7.14 -22.95
N SER A 76 23.57 6.80 -23.36
CA SER A 76 24.20 7.39 -24.55
C SER A 76 23.78 6.59 -25.79
N LEU A 77 23.16 7.25 -26.77
CA LEU A 77 22.80 6.64 -28.03
C LEU A 77 23.70 7.20 -29.13
N ALA A 78 24.30 6.29 -29.90
CA ALA A 78 24.92 6.62 -31.17
C ALA A 78 23.93 6.39 -32.31
N ALA A 79 24.22 6.99 -33.48
CA ALA A 79 23.36 6.87 -34.65
C ALA A 79 23.10 5.40 -35.02
N ALA A 80 21.84 5.05 -35.18
CA ALA A 80 21.35 3.69 -35.48
C ALA A 80 21.68 2.62 -34.41
N MET A 81 22.02 3.04 -33.18
CA MET A 81 22.21 2.13 -32.05
C MET A 81 21.05 2.19 -31.07
N SER A 82 20.98 1.17 -30.21
CA SER A 82 20.08 1.10 -29.06
C SER A 82 20.87 0.95 -27.76
N ALA A 83 20.27 1.42 -26.68
CA ALA A 83 20.78 1.31 -25.31
C ALA A 83 19.63 0.92 -24.38
N SER A 84 19.93 0.24 -23.28
CA SER A 84 18.92 -0.16 -22.30
C SER A 84 19.27 0.33 -20.89
N SER A 85 18.23 0.49 -20.08
CA SER A 85 18.31 0.80 -18.66
C SER A 85 17.29 -0.02 -17.90
N THR A 86 17.68 -0.44 -16.70
CA THR A 86 16.76 -1.15 -15.81
C THR A 86 16.03 -0.15 -14.93
N LEU A 87 14.70 -0.08 -15.09
CA LEU A 87 13.79 0.60 -14.18
C LEU A 87 13.49 -0.32 -13.00
N THR A 88 13.79 0.15 -11.79
CA THR A 88 13.42 -0.52 -10.54
C THR A 88 12.30 0.28 -9.87
N VAL A 89 11.16 -0.36 -9.65
CA VAL A 89 10.06 0.22 -8.88
C VAL A 89 10.07 -0.41 -7.49
N THR A 90 10.32 0.39 -6.47
CA THR A 90 10.31 -0.04 -5.07
C THR A 90 9.06 0.51 -4.41
N THR A 91 8.25 -0.36 -3.82
CA THR A 91 7.11 0.02 -3.02
C THR A 91 7.48 -0.11 -1.55
N THR A 92 7.06 0.86 -0.76
CA THR A 92 7.05 0.74 0.70
C THR A 92 5.68 0.24 1.11
N ARG A 93 5.62 -0.62 2.13
CA ARG A 93 4.32 -0.89 2.75
C ARG A 93 3.81 0.44 3.24
N SER A 94 2.62 0.85 2.80
CA SER A 94 1.78 1.63 3.69
C SER A 94 1.61 0.73 4.91
N ALA A 95 2.42 0.98 5.94
CA ALA A 95 1.88 0.81 7.28
C ALA A 95 0.64 1.68 7.20
N MET A 96 -0.53 1.05 7.08
CA MET A 96 -1.76 1.68 7.50
C MET A 96 -1.42 2.06 8.93
N LEU A 97 -0.95 3.30 9.11
CA LEU A 97 -0.84 3.85 10.43
C LEU A 97 -2.23 3.61 10.99
N PRO A 98 -2.36 3.00 12.16
CA PRO A 98 -3.63 3.00 12.85
C PRO A 98 -3.85 4.45 13.31
N LEU A 99 -3.98 5.39 12.38
CA LEU A 99 -4.52 6.71 12.64
C LEU A 99 -6.01 6.49 12.76
N LEU A 100 -6.39 6.14 13.98
CA LEU A 100 -7.74 6.23 14.47
C LEU A 100 -8.75 5.41 13.66
N GLN A 101 -8.43 4.15 13.34
CA GLN A 101 -9.52 3.18 13.48
C GLN A 101 -9.77 3.09 14.99
N TRP A 102 -10.64 3.99 15.45
CA TRP A 102 -11.40 3.81 16.66
C TRP A 102 -12.01 2.42 16.57
N GLN A 103 -11.27 1.42 17.05
CA GLN A 103 -11.85 0.25 17.63
C GLN A 103 -12.48 0.82 18.90
N PRO A 104 -13.81 1.04 18.97
CA PRO A 104 -14.40 1.30 20.26
C PRO A 104 -13.92 0.14 21.16
N PRO A 105 -13.58 0.37 22.43
CA PRO A 105 -13.46 -0.71 23.39
C PRO A 105 -14.86 -1.29 23.59
N ASN A 106 -15.41 -1.98 22.59
CA ASN A 106 -16.53 -2.89 22.70
C ASN A 106 -16.03 -4.29 23.03
N ARG A 107 -14.91 -4.36 23.75
CA ARG A 107 -14.80 -5.24 24.91
C ARG A 107 -15.26 -4.46 26.16
N LEU A 108 -16.57 -4.25 26.28
CA LEU A 108 -17.23 -4.80 27.46
C LEU A 108 -17.14 -6.32 27.29
N GLU A 109 -15.90 -6.81 27.45
CA GLU A 109 -15.56 -8.19 27.64
C GLU A 109 -16.33 -8.56 28.88
N ARG A 110 -17.56 -9.01 28.66
CA ARG A 110 -18.09 -10.23 29.24
C ARG A 110 -17.38 -10.54 30.54
N TYR A 111 -17.58 -9.66 31.54
CA TYR A 111 -17.61 -10.08 32.92
C TYR A 111 -18.69 -11.15 32.87
N PRO A 112 -18.34 -12.44 32.92
CA PRO A 112 -19.35 -13.45 32.82
C PRO A 112 -20.24 -13.15 34.03
N LEU A 113 -21.52 -12.87 33.77
CA LEU A 113 -22.55 -12.62 34.78
C LEU A 113 -22.42 -13.52 36.04
N PRO A 114 -21.88 -14.77 36.00
CA PRO A 114 -21.54 -15.51 37.22
C PRO A 114 -20.53 -14.82 38.18
N THR A 115 -19.57 -14.04 37.74
CA THR A 115 -18.54 -13.43 38.63
C THR A 115 -19.10 -12.35 39.55
N VAL A 116 -19.99 -11.50 39.03
CA VAL A 116 -20.70 -10.47 39.81
C VAL A 116 -21.77 -11.11 40.71
N ALA A 117 -22.42 -12.18 40.24
CA ALA A 117 -23.37 -12.94 41.05
C ALA A 117 -22.68 -13.66 42.23
N LEU A 118 -21.48 -14.22 42.01
CA LEU A 118 -20.70 -14.87 43.07
C LEU A 118 -20.20 -13.86 44.11
N SER A 119 -19.74 -12.68 43.71
CA SER A 119 -19.31 -11.66 44.66
C SER A 119 -20.47 -11.15 45.52
N LEU A 120 -21.63 -10.89 44.92
CA LEU A 120 -22.83 -10.51 45.67
C LEU A 120 -23.31 -11.63 46.61
N ALA A 121 -23.26 -12.89 46.18
CA ALA A 121 -23.68 -14.00 47.03
C ALA A 121 -22.77 -14.21 48.25
N VAL A 122 -21.45 -14.01 48.10
CA VAL A 122 -20.49 -14.06 49.22
C VAL A 122 -20.76 -12.94 50.23
N TRP A 123 -21.07 -11.73 49.75
CA TRP A 123 -21.43 -10.60 50.63
C TRP A 123 -22.76 -10.81 51.36
N VAL A 124 -23.78 -11.37 50.69
CA VAL A 124 -25.07 -11.70 51.30
C VAL A 124 -24.91 -12.81 52.35
N PHE A 125 -24.12 -13.85 52.06
CA PHE A 125 -23.85 -14.93 53.01
C PHE A 125 -23.06 -14.41 54.24
N ALA A 126 -22.05 -13.58 54.03
CA ALA A 126 -21.28 -12.97 55.12
C ALA A 126 -22.17 -12.09 56.01
N LEU A 127 -23.06 -11.27 55.44
CA LEU A 127 -24.01 -10.46 56.19
C LEU A 127 -25.03 -11.33 56.95
N PHE A 128 -25.50 -12.42 56.34
CA PHE A 128 -26.42 -13.35 57.00
C PHE A 128 -25.76 -14.09 58.16
N VAL A 129 -24.48 -14.45 58.05
CA VAL A 129 -23.70 -15.03 59.16
C VAL A 129 -23.46 -13.99 60.25
N LEU A 130 -23.03 -12.77 59.91
CA LEU A 130 -22.77 -11.71 60.90
C LEU A 130 -24.05 -11.26 61.63
N PHE A 131 -25.17 -11.15 60.90
CA PHE A 131 -26.46 -10.74 61.47
C PHE A 131 -27.19 -11.90 62.16
N GLY A 132 -27.06 -13.12 61.63
CA GLY A 132 -27.59 -14.36 62.19
C GLY A 132 -26.86 -14.81 63.46
N MET A 133 -25.55 -14.57 63.57
CA MET A 133 -24.79 -14.81 64.81
C MET A 133 -25.22 -13.89 65.95
N ARG A 134 -25.83 -12.73 65.65
CA ARG A 134 -26.32 -11.77 66.65
C ARG A 134 -27.68 -12.14 67.24
N ARG A 135 -28.44 -13.06 66.63
CA ARG A 135 -29.72 -13.55 67.16
C ARG A 135 -29.69 -15.08 67.28
N ARG A 136 -29.44 -15.57 68.50
CA ARG A 136 -29.36 -16.99 68.90
C ARG A 136 -30.69 -17.77 68.78
N PHE A 137 -31.44 -17.67 67.68
CA PHE A 137 -32.78 -18.25 67.62
C PHE A 137 -33.20 -18.84 66.27
N MET A 138 -32.32 -19.54 65.56
CA MET A 138 -32.72 -20.39 64.43
C MET A 138 -31.61 -21.39 64.09
N ARG A 139 -31.69 -22.61 64.64
CA ARG A 139 -30.76 -23.73 64.33
C ARG A 139 -31.10 -24.48 63.03
N ILE A 140 -31.99 -23.93 62.19
CA ILE A 140 -32.58 -24.64 61.03
C ILE A 140 -32.33 -23.98 59.64
N PRO A 141 -31.91 -22.70 59.45
CA PRO A 141 -31.79 -22.15 58.08
C PRO A 141 -30.38 -22.22 57.46
N LEU A 142 -29.32 -22.48 58.24
CA LEU A 142 -27.93 -22.44 57.72
C LEU A 142 -27.57 -23.67 56.86
N THR A 143 -28.05 -24.86 57.23
CA THR A 143 -27.76 -26.11 56.50
C THR A 143 -28.46 -26.16 55.15
N LEU A 144 -29.71 -25.67 55.06
CA LEU A 144 -30.44 -25.55 53.80
C LEU A 144 -29.82 -24.51 52.85
N ALA A 145 -29.33 -23.38 53.39
CA ALA A 145 -28.67 -22.36 52.59
C ALA A 145 -27.33 -22.84 51.99
N VAL A 146 -26.55 -23.62 52.76
CA VAL A 146 -25.28 -24.20 52.29
C VAL A 146 -25.50 -25.27 51.21
N ALA A 147 -26.53 -26.12 51.37
CA ALA A 147 -26.87 -27.15 50.38
C ALA A 147 -27.30 -26.56 49.03
N LEU A 148 -28.10 -25.48 49.06
CA LEU A 148 -28.58 -24.80 47.84
C LEU A 148 -27.44 -24.07 47.11
N PHE A 149 -26.48 -23.53 47.85
CA PHE A 149 -25.29 -22.87 47.27
C PHE A 149 -24.35 -23.87 46.58
N LEU A 150 -24.13 -25.05 47.19
CA LEU A 150 -23.33 -26.13 46.59
C LEU A 150 -23.98 -26.71 45.32
N GLY A 151 -25.31 -26.80 45.26
CA GLY A 151 -26.03 -27.28 44.06
C GLY A 151 -25.87 -26.36 42.84
N LEU A 152 -25.82 -25.04 43.05
CA LEU A 152 -25.68 -24.04 41.99
C LEU A 152 -24.28 -24.02 41.36
N ILE A 153 -23.25 -24.40 42.11
CA ILE A 153 -21.86 -24.48 41.64
C ILE A 153 -21.68 -25.63 40.63
N VAL A 154 -22.40 -26.75 40.81
CA VAL A 154 -22.26 -27.94 39.94
C VAL A 154 -22.84 -27.72 38.53
N CYS A 155 -23.89 -26.89 38.38
CA CYS A 155 -24.50 -26.61 37.08
C CYS A 155 -23.66 -25.73 36.15
N VAL A 156 -22.68 -24.99 36.66
CA VAL A 156 -21.89 -24.02 35.87
C VAL A 156 -20.74 -24.69 35.11
N PHE A 157 -20.28 -25.88 35.53
CA PHE A 157 -19.13 -26.55 34.90
C PHE A 157 -19.44 -27.30 33.60
N ALA A 158 -20.72 -27.44 33.19
CA ALA A 158 -21.12 -28.20 31.99
C ALA A 158 -21.22 -27.39 30.68
N GLY A 159 -20.85 -26.10 30.67
CA GLY A 159 -21.02 -25.22 29.50
C GLY A 159 -19.73 -24.96 28.72
N CYS A 160 -19.26 -25.91 27.90
CA CYS A 160 -18.17 -25.67 26.94
C CYS A 160 -18.72 -25.64 25.51
N GLY A 161 -18.69 -24.48 24.86
CA GLY A 161 -19.09 -24.29 23.46
C GLY A 161 -18.20 -23.26 22.79
N GLY A 162 -17.32 -23.73 21.92
CA GLY A 162 -16.28 -22.96 21.23
C GLY A 162 -16.79 -22.00 20.16
N ARG A 163 -15.92 -21.07 19.74
CA ARG A 163 -16.19 -20.12 18.65
C ARG A 163 -14.96 -20.00 17.76
N GLY A 164 -15.00 -20.64 16.60
CA GLY A 164 -14.08 -20.36 15.51
C GLY A 164 -14.45 -19.01 14.88
N SER A 165 -13.47 -18.14 14.68
CA SER A 165 -13.64 -16.86 13.99
C SER A 165 -12.74 -16.83 12.78
N GLY A 166 -13.35 -16.64 11.60
CA GLY A 166 -12.68 -16.56 10.32
C GLY A 166 -12.03 -15.20 10.04
N GLY A 167 -11.52 -15.09 8.81
CA GLY A 167 -10.99 -13.85 8.25
C GLY A 167 -10.61 -14.05 6.79
N GLY A 168 -11.60 -14.05 5.89
CA GLY A 168 -11.39 -13.90 4.46
C GLY A 168 -11.39 -12.42 4.11
N GLY A 169 -10.22 -11.80 4.01
CA GLY A 169 -10.05 -10.48 3.42
C GLY A 169 -9.82 -10.63 1.91
N THR A 170 -10.59 -9.90 1.10
CA THR A 170 -10.32 -9.79 -0.34
C THR A 170 -8.95 -9.12 -0.55
N PRO A 171 -8.06 -9.65 -1.40
CA PRO A 171 -6.77 -9.01 -1.65
C PRO A 171 -6.99 -7.62 -2.25
N HIS A 172 -6.49 -6.59 -1.59
CA HIS A 172 -6.56 -5.21 -2.08
C HIS A 172 -5.51 -5.04 -3.18
N VAL A 173 -5.96 -5.12 -4.43
CA VAL A 173 -5.12 -4.92 -5.62
C VAL A 173 -5.40 -3.52 -6.18
N ALA A 174 -4.36 -2.69 -6.27
CA ALA A 174 -4.45 -1.35 -6.84
C ALA A 174 -3.54 -1.24 -8.08
N THR A 175 -4.05 -0.71 -9.19
CA THR A 175 -3.30 -0.53 -10.44
C THR A 175 -3.00 0.95 -10.68
N TYR A 176 -1.75 1.26 -11.01
CA TYR A 176 -1.24 2.60 -11.28
C TYR A 176 -0.64 2.68 -12.69
N THR A 177 -0.73 3.85 -13.32
CA THR A 177 -0.10 4.12 -14.63
C THR A 177 1.14 4.97 -14.43
N VAL A 178 2.30 4.36 -14.59
CA VAL A 178 3.60 5.02 -14.46
C VAL A 178 4.05 5.53 -15.83
N GLN A 179 4.39 6.81 -15.93
CA GLN A 179 4.98 7.39 -17.11
C GLN A 179 6.50 7.37 -16.99
N VAL A 180 7.18 6.79 -17.98
CA VAL A 180 8.62 6.86 -18.17
C VAL A 180 8.91 7.89 -19.25
N VAL A 181 9.75 8.86 -18.94
CA VAL A 181 10.11 9.97 -19.82
C VAL A 181 11.61 9.96 -20.06
N GLY A 182 12.00 9.93 -21.33
CA GLY A 182 13.37 10.20 -21.77
C GLY A 182 13.45 11.61 -22.33
N ALA A 183 14.44 12.39 -21.89
CA ALA A 183 14.72 13.73 -22.40
C ALA A 183 16.17 13.83 -22.88
N VAL A 184 16.40 14.52 -24.00
CA VAL A 184 17.76 14.75 -24.50
C VAL A 184 18.51 15.69 -23.55
N HIS A 185 19.70 15.29 -23.13
CA HIS A 185 20.55 16.08 -22.25
C HIS A 185 20.98 17.39 -22.95
N GLY A 186 20.69 18.53 -22.33
CA GLY A 186 21.36 19.82 -22.62
C GLY A 186 21.18 20.43 -24.01
N SER A 187 20.21 20.00 -24.83
CA SER A 187 20.00 20.58 -26.17
C SER A 187 18.59 21.15 -26.36
N ALA A 188 18.50 22.38 -26.87
CA ALA A 188 17.28 22.98 -27.38
C ALA A 188 17.28 22.89 -28.92
N PRO A 189 16.19 22.45 -29.57
CA PRO A 189 14.92 22.02 -28.99
C PRO A 189 15.04 20.68 -28.24
N THR A 190 14.50 20.62 -27.03
CA THR A 190 14.59 19.45 -26.15
C THR A 190 13.59 18.40 -26.61
N THR A 191 14.03 17.47 -27.47
CA THR A 191 13.21 16.33 -27.87
C THR A 191 12.98 15.44 -26.65
N SER A 192 11.72 15.21 -26.28
CA SER A 192 11.35 14.32 -25.18
C SER A 192 10.37 13.27 -25.64
N ARG A 193 10.52 12.03 -25.17
CA ARG A 193 9.63 10.91 -25.47
C ARG A 193 9.13 10.29 -24.17
N SER A 194 7.88 9.88 -24.15
CA SER A 194 7.25 9.25 -22.99
C SER A 194 6.61 7.92 -23.37
N THR A 195 6.67 6.96 -22.45
CA THR A 195 6.03 5.65 -22.55
C THR A 195 5.38 5.30 -21.21
N THR A 196 4.32 4.50 -21.23
CA THR A 196 3.50 4.19 -20.05
C THR A 196 3.62 2.73 -19.65
N ILE A 197 3.64 2.47 -18.35
CA ILE A 197 3.72 1.15 -17.75
C ILE A 197 2.56 0.99 -16.77
N SER A 198 1.89 -0.15 -16.80
CA SER A 198 0.88 -0.50 -15.81
C SER A 198 1.54 -1.20 -14.61
N VAL A 199 1.38 -0.66 -13.41
CA VAL A 199 1.96 -1.22 -12.18
C VAL A 199 0.84 -1.64 -11.24
N THR A 200 0.75 -2.93 -10.98
CA THR A 200 -0.25 -3.52 -10.07
C THR A 200 0.41 -3.81 -8.73
N ILE A 201 -0.09 -3.19 -7.66
CA ILE A 201 0.38 -3.43 -6.30
C ILE A 201 -0.58 -4.40 -5.60
N GLN A 202 -0.06 -5.54 -5.16
CA GLN A 202 -0.79 -6.54 -4.39
C GLN A 202 -0.49 -6.38 -2.90
N GLN A 203 -1.53 -6.26 -2.05
CA GLN A 203 -1.43 -6.24 -0.58
C GLN A 203 -1.74 -7.60 0.03
#